data_AF-A0A927K0E8-F1
#
_entry.id   AF-A0A927K0E8-F1
#
_cell.length_a   1.000
_cell.length_b   1.000
_cell.length_c   1.000
_cell.angle_alpha   90.00
_cell.angle_beta   90.00
_cell.angle_gamma   90.00
#
_symmetry.space_group_name_H-M   'P 1'
#
loop_
_entity.id
_entity.type
_entity.pdbx_description
1 polymer ?
#
loop_
_entity_poly.entity_id
_entity_poly.type
_entity_poly.pdbx_seq_one_letter_code
_entity_poly.pdbx_strand_id
1 'polypeptide(L)'
;MRAIDLYAGIGGWSLGLKLADVEVVNSYEWWRPAIDTHNANFGGALEPLDIRKLRLEDLPTGIDLVVGSPPCTEFSYSNRGGSGDLSEGLKDLVKFFEVVNHLKPKFWAMENVPRVEQVIRMGMSTPGHALYRFRHLVPKIDVFDFSDYGAPQARRRCIATNIPLAILKEFGARVERQTLGGVVRSLGSTDNVVDPVWGVCLSASELTEMQAEPPLRGDELRMNRDAKEHHPVYNNMAFPDPLDRPARTVTATCTRVSRESIVIADPKRPDEFRRLTIRERAALQGFPITYQFFGRSFGEKAKMIGNAIPPTFTYLVALAAKGVTPDQFSGFAAAGKVLRIPERVAPVTVPDGEGRTYPVKRGFRAALPGFRFKSGMRFDLSNSLMSGQVEWTVRFFFGPSKDIRQIELDGEVTRDLRRSPWFAELLSDFQREFARAQSLLATTSPASLQEVWTKRGTGIGPFEVTDKLASLAEEFHSRIQAELDPSDGTLLANYVVTVASGSAPAGKIVGRGKLERNASRVIAGIVVGEWFNSLAWHCEHKAAA
;
A
#
# COMPACT_ATOMS: atom_id res chain seq x y z
N MET A 1 26.00 -28.48 1.26
CA MET A 1 25.81 -27.53 0.14
C MET A 1 26.21 -26.16 0.64
N ARG A 2 27.02 -25.43 -0.10
CA ARG A 2 27.53 -24.10 0.26
C ARG A 2 26.84 -23.02 -0.56
N ALA A 3 26.40 -21.94 0.07
CA ALA A 3 25.63 -20.88 -0.57
C ALA A 3 26.13 -19.47 -0.26
N ILE A 4 25.79 -18.52 -1.12
CA ILE A 4 25.87 -17.08 -0.82
C ILE A 4 24.49 -16.43 -0.99
N ASP A 5 24.25 -15.38 -0.19
CA ASP A 5 23.00 -14.60 -0.18
C ASP A 5 23.29 -13.15 -0.60
N LEU A 6 22.92 -12.78 -1.83
CA LEU A 6 23.09 -11.44 -2.38
C LEU A 6 21.87 -10.59 -2.09
N TYR A 7 22.07 -9.33 -1.67
CA TYR A 7 20.97 -8.44 -1.27
C TYR A 7 20.18 -9.05 -0.11
N ALA A 8 20.92 -9.55 0.90
CA ALA A 8 20.40 -10.44 1.93
C ALA A 8 19.30 -9.80 2.79
N GLY A 9 19.29 -8.46 2.90
CA GLY A 9 18.39 -7.74 3.79
C GLY A 9 18.53 -8.26 5.22
N ILE A 10 17.39 -8.55 5.83
CA ILE A 10 17.35 -9.15 7.17
C ILE A 10 17.59 -10.67 7.17
N GLY A 11 17.92 -11.30 6.04
CA GLY A 11 18.27 -12.73 5.97
C GLY A 11 17.10 -13.69 5.75
N GLY A 12 16.08 -13.29 4.97
CA GLY A 12 14.97 -14.18 4.61
C GLY A 12 15.42 -15.41 3.81
N TRP A 13 16.38 -15.23 2.90
CA TRP A 13 17.07 -16.32 2.21
C TRP A 13 17.93 -17.12 3.18
N SER A 14 18.84 -16.45 3.88
CA SER A 14 19.74 -17.06 4.88
C SER A 14 19.03 -17.97 5.89
N LEU A 15 17.85 -17.58 6.41
CA LEU A 15 17.09 -18.36 7.38
C LEU A 15 16.56 -19.67 6.76
N GLY A 16 15.90 -19.60 5.61
CA GLY A 16 15.38 -20.79 4.95
C GLY A 16 16.48 -21.73 4.47
N LEU A 17 17.61 -21.20 4.00
CA LEU A 17 18.79 -21.99 3.65
C LEU A 17 19.33 -22.74 4.87
N LYS A 18 19.53 -22.04 6.00
CA LYS A 18 20.05 -22.64 7.24
C LYS A 18 19.11 -23.72 7.79
N LEU A 19 17.79 -23.50 7.75
CA LEU A 19 16.80 -24.50 8.17
C LEU A 19 16.79 -25.76 7.30
N ALA A 20 17.30 -25.67 6.07
CA ALA A 20 17.48 -26.80 5.16
C ALA A 20 18.91 -27.39 5.23
N ASP A 21 19.70 -27.06 6.26
CA ASP A 21 21.09 -27.48 6.41
C ASP A 21 21.97 -27.08 5.21
N VAL A 22 21.75 -25.88 4.65
CA VAL A 22 22.64 -25.25 3.67
C VAL A 22 23.55 -24.27 4.40
N GLU A 23 24.86 -24.39 4.19
CA GLU A 23 25.86 -23.49 4.77
C GLU A 23 25.85 -22.18 4.00
N VAL A 24 25.44 -21.08 4.64
CA VAL A 24 25.53 -19.73 4.07
C VAL A 24 26.93 -19.19 4.36
N VAL A 25 27.82 -19.30 3.37
CA VAL A 25 29.24 -18.93 3.47
C VAL A 25 29.42 -17.44 3.62
N ASN A 26 28.62 -16.66 2.88
CA ASN A 26 28.63 -15.21 2.99
C ASN A 26 27.28 -14.61 2.62
N SER A 27 27.00 -13.41 3.12
CA SER A 27 25.81 -12.62 2.82
C SER A 27 26.22 -11.19 2.53
N TYR A 28 25.55 -10.54 1.59
CA TYR A 28 25.91 -9.20 1.14
C TYR A 28 24.71 -8.26 1.27
N GLU A 29 24.90 -7.17 1.99
CA GLU A 29 23.88 -6.16 2.28
C GLU A 29 24.56 -4.81 2.53
N TRP A 30 23.89 -3.70 2.22
CA TRP A 30 24.42 -2.35 2.37
C TRP A 30 23.72 -1.54 3.48
N TRP A 31 22.49 -1.91 3.81
CA TRP A 31 21.67 -1.19 4.77
C TRP A 31 21.96 -1.65 6.21
N ARG A 32 22.65 -0.79 6.97
CA ARG A 32 23.13 -1.08 8.33
C ARG A 32 22.09 -1.71 9.30
N PRO A 33 20.85 -1.21 9.44
CA PRO A 33 19.84 -1.87 10.29
C PRO A 33 19.51 -3.30 9.87
N ALA A 34 19.48 -3.58 8.56
CA ALA A 34 19.24 -4.93 8.06
C ALA A 34 20.41 -5.88 8.37
N ILE A 35 21.64 -5.37 8.27
CA ILE A 35 22.87 -6.05 8.68
C ILE A 35 22.87 -6.34 10.17
N ASP A 36 22.55 -5.35 11.01
CA ASP A 36 22.50 -5.52 12.47
C ASP A 36 21.48 -6.62 12.84
N THR A 37 20.35 -6.64 12.13
CA THR A 37 19.33 -7.68 12.26
C THR A 37 19.84 -9.05 11.80
N HIS A 38 20.47 -9.14 10.63
CA HIS A 38 21.04 -10.37 10.11
C HIS A 38 22.09 -10.94 11.09
N ASN A 39 23.10 -10.14 11.44
CA ASN A 39 24.18 -10.53 12.35
C ASN A 39 23.65 -11.04 13.70
N ALA A 40 22.62 -10.39 14.27
CA ALA A 40 22.03 -10.82 15.53
C ALA A 40 21.34 -12.19 15.46
N ASN A 41 20.77 -12.57 14.32
CA ASN A 41 20.07 -13.85 14.16
C ASN A 41 21.00 -14.98 13.67
N PHE A 42 22.11 -14.66 13.00
CA PHE A 42 23.03 -15.65 12.43
C PHE A 42 24.39 -15.73 13.11
N GLY A 43 24.69 -14.86 14.08
CA GLY A 43 26.00 -14.80 14.74
C GLY A 43 27.11 -14.28 13.82
N GLY A 44 26.75 -13.50 12.81
CA GLY A 44 27.65 -12.97 11.79
C GLY A 44 28.30 -11.63 12.18
N ALA A 45 29.27 -11.22 11.37
CA ALA A 45 29.94 -9.93 11.46
C ALA A 45 29.94 -9.22 10.09
N LEU A 46 28.79 -9.27 9.40
CA LEU A 46 28.62 -8.56 8.13
C LEU A 46 28.80 -7.06 8.32
N GLU A 47 29.40 -6.42 7.33
CA GLU A 47 29.56 -4.97 7.24
C GLU A 47 28.93 -4.44 5.95
N PRO A 48 28.48 -3.17 5.91
CA PRO A 48 27.86 -2.58 4.73
C PRO A 48 28.72 -2.71 3.48
N LEU A 49 28.17 -3.35 2.45
CA LEU A 49 28.82 -3.52 1.16
C LEU A 49 27.86 -3.19 0.02
N ASP A 50 28.31 -2.30 -0.86
CA ASP A 50 27.62 -2.02 -2.13
C ASP A 50 27.93 -3.13 -3.14
N ILE A 51 26.94 -4.00 -3.38
CA ILE A 51 27.08 -5.17 -4.25
C ILE A 51 27.44 -4.77 -5.69
N ARG A 52 27.07 -3.56 -6.13
CA ARG A 52 27.43 -3.06 -7.46
C ARG A 52 28.94 -2.87 -7.61
N LYS A 53 29.65 -2.60 -6.50
CA LYS A 53 31.10 -2.40 -6.44
C LYS A 53 31.87 -3.68 -6.11
N LEU A 54 31.17 -4.79 -5.86
CA LEU A 54 31.79 -6.07 -5.54
C LEU A 54 32.67 -6.55 -6.71
N ARG A 55 33.94 -6.83 -6.43
CA ARG A 55 34.83 -7.48 -7.39
C ARG A 55 34.53 -8.98 -7.40
N LEU A 56 34.47 -9.58 -8.59
CA LEU A 56 34.02 -10.97 -8.72
C LEU A 56 35.07 -11.93 -8.16
N GLU A 57 36.35 -11.57 -8.27
CA GLU A 57 37.50 -12.28 -7.73
C GLU A 57 37.55 -12.34 -6.20
N ASP A 58 36.83 -11.45 -5.50
CA ASP A 58 36.73 -11.45 -4.03
C ASP A 58 35.62 -12.40 -3.52
N LEU A 59 34.85 -13.00 -4.43
CA LEU A 59 33.81 -13.96 -4.06
C LEU A 59 34.41 -15.27 -3.56
N PRO A 60 33.78 -15.94 -2.58
CA PRO A 60 34.21 -17.24 -2.12
C PRO A 60 34.13 -18.30 -3.24
N THR A 61 35.04 -19.26 -3.21
CA THR A 61 35.06 -20.39 -4.15
C THR A 61 34.31 -21.61 -3.60
N GLY A 62 33.91 -22.51 -4.51
CA GLY A 62 33.21 -23.74 -4.15
C GLY A 62 31.77 -23.51 -3.67
N ILE A 63 31.08 -22.55 -4.29
CA ILE A 63 29.67 -22.22 -4.01
C ILE A 63 28.75 -23.08 -4.87
N ASP A 64 27.88 -23.86 -4.22
CA ASP A 64 26.89 -24.71 -4.88
C ASP A 64 25.59 -23.96 -5.21
N LEU A 65 25.25 -22.92 -4.44
CA LEU A 65 23.98 -22.19 -4.55
C LEU A 65 24.17 -20.67 -4.43
N VAL A 66 23.67 -19.90 -5.40
CA VAL A 66 23.62 -18.43 -5.31
C VAL A 66 22.17 -17.98 -5.21
N VAL A 67 21.81 -17.25 -4.15
CA VAL A 67 20.47 -16.67 -4.01
C VAL A 67 20.52 -15.16 -3.88
N GLY A 68 19.40 -14.49 -4.13
CA GLY A 68 19.28 -13.08 -3.83
C GLY A 68 18.00 -12.40 -4.28
N SER A 69 17.79 -11.19 -3.76
CA SER A 69 16.61 -10.36 -4.03
C SER A 69 17.02 -8.94 -4.47
N PRO A 70 17.55 -8.77 -5.70
CA PRO A 70 17.97 -7.46 -6.21
C PRO A 70 16.85 -6.41 -6.13
N PRO A 71 17.14 -5.17 -5.68
CA PRO A 71 16.14 -4.12 -5.57
C PRO A 71 15.55 -3.75 -6.94
N CYS A 72 14.29 -3.34 -6.93
CA CYS A 72 13.48 -3.16 -8.13
C CYS A 72 12.68 -1.86 -8.11
N THR A 73 13.30 -0.78 -7.58
CA THR A 73 12.63 0.52 -7.39
C THR A 73 12.02 1.03 -8.68
N GLU A 74 12.71 0.83 -9.81
CA GLU A 74 12.34 1.39 -11.12
C GLU A 74 11.30 0.58 -11.89
N PHE A 75 11.13 -0.72 -11.61
CA PHE A 75 10.12 -1.56 -12.30
C PHE A 75 8.82 -1.72 -11.51
N SER A 76 8.68 -1.12 -10.33
CA SER A 76 7.46 -1.21 -9.52
C SER A 76 6.26 -0.46 -10.15
N TYR A 77 5.03 -0.90 -9.86
CA TYR A 77 3.81 -0.24 -10.35
C TYR A 77 3.62 1.20 -9.84
N SER A 78 4.31 1.55 -8.74
CA SER A 78 4.27 2.87 -8.12
C SER A 78 4.88 3.98 -9.01
N ASN A 79 5.72 3.62 -9.98
CA ASN A 79 6.40 4.58 -10.88
C ASN A 79 5.68 4.79 -12.22
N ARG A 80 4.37 4.50 -12.33
CA ARG A 80 3.57 4.84 -13.54
C ARG A 80 3.54 6.34 -13.89
N GLY A 81 4.08 7.21 -13.02
CA GLY A 81 4.28 8.64 -13.26
C GLY A 81 5.47 9.01 -14.15
N GLY A 82 6.16 8.05 -14.79
CA GLY A 82 7.13 8.35 -15.84
C GLY A 82 8.52 8.81 -15.40
N SER A 83 8.85 8.72 -14.10
CA SER A 83 10.15 9.12 -13.56
C SER A 83 11.14 7.97 -13.35
N GLY A 84 10.78 6.74 -13.73
CA GLY A 84 11.60 5.57 -13.45
C GLY A 84 12.64 5.30 -14.54
N ASP A 85 13.93 5.36 -14.19
CA ASP A 85 15.00 5.06 -15.13
C ASP A 85 15.21 3.54 -15.21
N LEU A 86 14.70 2.92 -16.29
CA LEU A 86 14.90 1.49 -16.53
C LEU A 86 16.38 1.08 -16.51
N SER A 87 17.30 1.97 -16.87
CA SER A 87 18.74 1.69 -16.88
C SER A 87 19.32 1.53 -15.47
N GLU A 88 18.82 2.28 -14.49
CA GLU A 88 19.23 2.14 -13.08
C GLU A 88 18.74 0.83 -12.47
N GLY A 89 17.49 0.44 -12.75
CA GLY A 89 16.93 -0.82 -12.26
C GLY A 89 17.64 -2.05 -12.83
N LEU A 90 18.18 -1.96 -14.05
CA LEU A 90 18.90 -3.06 -14.69
C LEU A 90 20.26 -3.37 -14.01
N LYS A 91 20.89 -2.41 -13.31
CA LYS A 91 22.24 -2.60 -12.76
C LYS A 91 22.32 -3.76 -11.79
N ASP A 92 21.36 -3.89 -10.87
CA ASP A 92 21.38 -4.96 -9.86
C ASP A 92 21.00 -6.33 -10.46
N LEU A 93 20.10 -6.36 -11.44
CA LEU A 93 19.80 -7.59 -12.19
C LEU A 93 21.03 -8.07 -12.94
N VAL A 94 21.71 -7.16 -13.66
CA VAL A 94 22.95 -7.45 -14.36
C VAL A 94 24.01 -7.96 -13.39
N LYS A 95 24.20 -7.29 -12.25
CA LYS A 95 25.21 -7.68 -11.26
C LYS A 95 24.93 -9.08 -10.68
N PHE A 96 23.68 -9.41 -10.39
CA PHE A 96 23.31 -10.75 -9.94
C PHE A 96 23.72 -11.82 -10.97
N PHE A 97 23.40 -11.62 -12.25
CA PHE A 97 23.78 -12.56 -13.30
C PHE A 97 25.29 -12.60 -13.57
N GLU A 98 26.03 -11.51 -13.35
CA GLU A 98 27.50 -11.54 -13.38
C GLU A 98 28.07 -12.49 -12.31
N VAL A 99 27.54 -12.41 -11.08
CA VAL A 99 27.97 -13.30 -9.98
C VAL A 99 27.65 -14.75 -10.31
N VAL A 100 26.44 -15.05 -10.78
CA VAL A 100 26.05 -16.41 -11.20
C VAL A 100 26.95 -16.92 -12.32
N ASN A 101 27.22 -16.09 -13.34
CA ASN A 101 28.05 -16.48 -14.48
C ASN A 101 29.53 -16.69 -14.09
N HIS A 102 30.03 -15.94 -13.11
CA HIS A 102 31.38 -16.08 -12.59
C HIS A 102 31.54 -17.34 -11.73
N LEU A 103 30.67 -17.52 -10.73
CA LEU A 103 30.76 -18.63 -9.78
C LEU A 103 30.33 -19.98 -10.35
N LYS A 104 29.50 -19.97 -11.40
CA LYS A 104 28.94 -21.18 -12.04
C LYS A 104 28.37 -22.18 -11.01
N PRO A 105 27.48 -21.73 -10.10
CA PRO A 105 26.95 -22.60 -9.05
C PRO A 105 26.10 -23.72 -9.65
N LYS A 106 25.93 -24.82 -8.92
CA LYS A 106 25.01 -25.90 -9.31
C LYS A 106 23.58 -25.39 -9.41
N PHE A 107 23.19 -24.54 -8.47
CA PHE A 107 21.86 -23.94 -8.41
C PHE A 107 21.94 -22.44 -8.20
N TRP A 108 20.94 -21.70 -8.65
CA TRP A 108 20.78 -20.30 -8.31
C TRP A 108 19.30 -19.92 -8.32
N ALA A 109 18.90 -18.96 -7.49
CA ALA A 109 17.53 -18.44 -7.46
C ALA A 109 17.51 -16.94 -7.17
N MET A 110 16.77 -16.20 -7.97
CA MET A 110 16.57 -14.76 -7.81
C MET A 110 15.09 -14.49 -7.57
N GLU A 111 14.77 -13.75 -6.51
CA GLU A 111 13.41 -13.25 -6.27
C GLU A 111 13.29 -11.79 -6.70
N ASN A 112 12.13 -11.45 -7.24
CA ASN A 112 11.78 -10.08 -7.56
C ASN A 112 10.26 -9.84 -7.67
N VAL A 113 9.82 -8.60 -7.86
CA VAL A 113 8.41 -8.27 -8.13
C VAL A 113 7.94 -8.86 -9.47
N PRO A 114 6.64 -9.17 -9.63
CA PRO A 114 6.13 -9.89 -10.81
C PRO A 114 6.50 -9.29 -12.18
N ARG A 115 6.58 -7.95 -12.29
CA ARG A 115 6.88 -7.28 -13.57
C ARG A 115 8.28 -7.64 -14.11
N VAL A 116 9.22 -8.00 -13.24
CA VAL A 116 10.59 -8.33 -13.65
C VAL A 116 10.65 -9.59 -14.52
N GLU A 117 9.63 -10.45 -14.48
CA GLU A 117 9.54 -11.59 -15.41
C GLU A 117 9.69 -11.13 -16.87
N GLN A 118 8.90 -10.14 -17.29
CA GLN A 118 8.94 -9.64 -18.67
C GLN A 118 10.27 -8.96 -18.99
N VAL A 119 10.87 -8.28 -18.02
CA VAL A 119 12.17 -7.61 -18.16
C VAL A 119 13.27 -8.64 -18.42
N ILE A 120 13.32 -9.74 -17.66
CA ILE A 120 14.33 -10.78 -17.85
C ILE A 120 14.11 -11.51 -19.18
N ARG A 121 12.87 -11.93 -19.48
CA ARG A 121 12.56 -12.66 -20.72
C ARG A 121 12.96 -11.85 -21.95
N MET A 122 12.47 -10.61 -22.04
CA MET A 122 12.80 -9.70 -23.15
C MET A 122 14.30 -9.40 -23.17
N GLY A 123 14.88 -9.12 -22.00
CA GLY A 123 16.27 -8.74 -21.89
C GLY A 123 17.26 -9.83 -22.30
N MET A 124 16.89 -11.10 -22.15
CA MET A 124 17.71 -12.24 -22.57
C MET A 124 17.45 -12.68 -24.01
N SER A 125 16.31 -12.30 -24.62
CA SER A 125 15.98 -12.62 -26.02
C SER A 125 16.40 -11.55 -27.01
N THR A 126 16.68 -10.32 -26.57
CA THR A 126 16.91 -9.17 -27.46
C THR A 126 18.39 -8.84 -27.59
N PRO A 127 19.02 -9.03 -28.77
CA PRO A 127 20.39 -8.58 -29.02
C PRO A 127 20.58 -7.09 -28.70
N GLY A 128 21.69 -6.74 -28.07
CA GLY A 128 21.99 -5.37 -27.63
C GLY A 128 21.46 -5.00 -26.24
N HIS A 129 20.57 -5.80 -25.65
CA HIS A 129 20.15 -5.60 -24.27
C HIS A 129 21.23 -6.06 -23.27
N ALA A 130 21.38 -5.37 -22.13
CA ALA A 130 22.43 -5.66 -21.14
C ALA A 130 22.40 -7.09 -20.57
N LEU A 131 21.20 -7.70 -20.50
CA LEU A 131 21.00 -9.08 -20.05
C LEU A 131 21.27 -10.14 -21.13
N TYR A 132 21.38 -9.76 -22.41
CA TYR A 132 21.53 -10.70 -23.53
C TYR A 132 22.81 -11.53 -23.44
N ARG A 133 23.86 -10.98 -22.81
CA ARG A 133 25.12 -11.69 -22.55
C ARG A 133 25.00 -12.87 -21.58
N PHE A 134 23.88 -13.00 -20.86
CA PHE A 134 23.60 -14.08 -19.91
C PHE A 134 22.56 -15.09 -20.43
N ARG A 135 22.17 -15.01 -21.71
CA ARG A 135 21.13 -15.87 -22.31
C ARG A 135 21.42 -17.38 -22.21
N HIS A 136 22.69 -17.77 -22.12
CA HIS A 136 23.12 -19.16 -21.94
C HIS A 136 22.77 -19.74 -20.56
N LEU A 137 22.39 -18.91 -19.59
CA LEU A 137 21.89 -19.37 -18.29
C LEU A 137 20.47 -19.97 -18.39
N VAL A 138 19.72 -19.67 -19.47
CA VAL A 138 18.38 -20.18 -19.80
C VAL A 138 17.47 -20.26 -18.55
N PRO A 139 17.20 -19.13 -17.88
CA PRO A 139 16.50 -19.14 -16.61
C PRO A 139 15.06 -19.64 -16.77
N LYS A 140 14.64 -20.51 -15.85
CA LYS A 140 13.24 -20.83 -15.62
C LYS A 140 12.63 -19.70 -14.81
N ILE A 141 11.50 -19.16 -15.26
CA ILE A 141 10.86 -17.99 -14.64
C ILE A 141 9.37 -18.25 -14.48
N ASP A 142 8.84 -17.97 -13.29
CA ASP A 142 7.40 -17.98 -13.01
C ASP A 142 7.07 -17.08 -11.80
N VAL A 143 5.79 -16.77 -11.61
CA VAL A 143 5.29 -15.96 -10.51
C VAL A 143 4.58 -16.83 -9.48
N PHE A 144 5.07 -16.79 -8.24
CA PHE A 144 4.55 -17.55 -7.11
C PHE A 144 3.81 -16.64 -6.14
N ASP A 145 2.67 -17.08 -5.63
CA ASP A 145 2.01 -16.44 -4.48
C ASP A 145 2.46 -17.13 -3.20
N PHE A 146 3.21 -16.45 -2.35
CA PHE A 146 3.76 -17.05 -1.13
C PHE A 146 2.71 -17.53 -0.12
N SER A 147 1.43 -17.16 -0.27
CA SER A 147 0.35 -17.76 0.51
C SER A 147 0.18 -19.27 0.25
N ASP A 148 0.57 -19.76 -0.92
CA ASP A 148 0.63 -21.18 -1.26
C ASP A 148 1.86 -21.89 -0.66
N TYR A 149 2.74 -21.16 0.01
CA TYR A 149 4.05 -21.62 0.47
C TYR A 149 4.27 -21.33 1.96
N GLY A 150 3.18 -21.33 2.73
CA GLY A 150 3.19 -21.27 4.19
C GLY A 150 3.26 -19.87 4.77
N ALA A 151 3.53 -18.83 3.96
CA ALA A 151 3.44 -17.46 4.44
C ALA A 151 1.97 -17.09 4.65
N PRO A 152 1.54 -16.54 5.81
CA PRO A 152 0.15 -16.15 6.05
C PRO A 152 -0.32 -14.89 5.28
N GLN A 153 0.18 -14.69 4.06
CA GLN A 153 0.09 -13.45 3.29
C GLN A 153 0.08 -13.74 1.78
N ALA A 154 -0.89 -13.15 1.07
CA ALA A 154 -0.91 -13.11 -0.38
C ALA A 154 0.17 -12.14 -0.90
N ARG A 155 1.26 -12.70 -1.43
CA ARG A 155 2.44 -11.95 -1.90
C ARG A 155 2.99 -12.62 -3.14
N ARG A 156 2.63 -12.07 -4.30
CA ARG A 156 3.09 -12.56 -5.61
C ARG A 156 4.49 -12.03 -5.93
N ARG A 157 5.41 -12.92 -6.32
CA ARG A 157 6.78 -12.62 -6.70
C ARG A 157 7.26 -13.46 -7.87
N CYS A 158 8.04 -12.84 -8.75
CA CYS A 158 8.76 -13.49 -9.83
C CYS A 158 9.97 -14.22 -9.26
N ILE A 159 10.12 -15.49 -9.61
CA ILE A 159 11.30 -16.30 -9.27
C ILE A 159 11.98 -16.69 -10.58
N ALA A 160 13.22 -16.29 -10.75
CA ALA A 160 14.09 -16.74 -11.84
C ALA A 160 15.13 -17.70 -11.28
N THR A 161 15.31 -18.89 -11.87
CA THR A 161 16.17 -19.94 -11.32
C THR A 161 16.54 -20.98 -12.37
N ASN A 162 17.55 -21.82 -12.11
CA ASN A 162 17.75 -23.08 -12.84
C ASN A 162 17.10 -24.30 -12.15
N ILE A 163 16.62 -24.16 -10.91
CA ILE A 163 15.90 -25.21 -10.16
C ILE A 163 14.60 -25.56 -10.89
N PRO A 164 14.20 -26.85 -11.00
CA PRO A 164 12.94 -27.22 -11.64
C PRO A 164 11.73 -26.56 -10.96
N LEU A 165 11.00 -25.70 -11.67
CA LEU A 165 9.82 -25.03 -11.10
C LEU A 165 8.67 -25.98 -10.77
N ALA A 166 8.61 -27.14 -11.43
CA ALA A 166 7.62 -28.18 -11.15
C ALA A 166 7.67 -28.66 -9.70
N ILE A 167 8.87 -28.91 -9.17
CA ILE A 167 9.03 -29.36 -7.77
C ILE A 167 8.54 -28.30 -6.78
N LEU A 168 8.77 -27.01 -7.08
CA LEU A 168 8.27 -25.91 -6.26
C LEU A 168 6.75 -25.85 -6.30
N LYS A 169 6.12 -26.05 -7.46
CA LYS A 169 4.65 -26.10 -7.56
C LYS A 169 4.06 -27.27 -6.76
N GLU A 170 4.71 -28.42 -6.78
CA GLU A 170 4.28 -29.59 -6.01
C GLU A 170 4.42 -29.40 -4.50
N PHE A 171 5.48 -28.73 -4.02
CA PHE A 171 5.55 -28.31 -2.61
C PHE A 171 4.36 -27.43 -2.23
N GLY A 172 4.04 -26.42 -3.07
CA GLY A 172 2.92 -25.50 -2.80
C GLY A 172 1.57 -26.22 -2.71
N ALA A 173 1.35 -27.27 -3.51
CA ALA A 173 0.14 -28.09 -3.45
C ALA A 173 -0.03 -28.89 -2.15
N ARG A 174 1.05 -29.08 -1.37
CA ARG A 174 1.04 -29.81 -0.10
C ARG A 174 1.03 -28.92 1.14
N VAL A 175 1.25 -27.63 0.97
CA VAL A 175 1.34 -26.68 2.07
C VAL A 175 -0.04 -26.11 2.37
N GLU A 176 -0.42 -26.13 3.65
CA GLU A 176 -1.67 -25.50 4.08
C GLU A 176 -1.53 -23.97 4.10
N ARG A 177 -2.54 -23.28 3.55
CA ARG A 177 -2.62 -21.82 3.58
C ARG A 177 -2.93 -21.31 5.00
N GLN A 178 -2.09 -20.40 5.47
CA GLN A 178 -2.28 -19.74 6.76
C GLN A 178 -3.10 -18.46 6.63
N THR A 179 -3.83 -18.08 7.69
CA THR A 179 -4.73 -16.92 7.69
C THR A 179 -4.21 -15.79 8.58
N LEU A 180 -4.62 -14.56 8.28
CA LEU A 180 -4.36 -13.40 9.14
C LEU A 180 -4.90 -13.61 10.55
N GLY A 181 -6.11 -14.16 10.68
CA GLY A 181 -6.72 -14.48 11.96
C GLY A 181 -5.97 -15.56 12.73
N GLY A 182 -5.41 -16.56 12.04
CA GLY A 182 -4.56 -17.58 12.66
C GLY A 182 -3.34 -16.98 13.35
N VAL A 183 -2.65 -16.06 12.68
CA VAL A 183 -1.51 -15.32 13.26
C VAL A 183 -1.93 -14.48 14.45
N VAL A 184 -2.98 -13.67 14.31
CA VAL A 184 -3.46 -12.78 15.39
C VAL A 184 -3.89 -13.58 16.62
N ARG A 185 -4.57 -14.73 16.44
CA ARG A 185 -4.97 -15.60 17.55
C ARG A 185 -3.78 -16.26 18.22
N SER A 186 -2.85 -16.83 17.45
CA SER A 186 -1.64 -17.47 17.97
C SER A 186 -0.86 -16.49 18.87
N LEU A 187 -0.53 -15.31 18.35
CA LEU A 187 0.23 -14.28 19.06
C LEU A 187 -0.56 -13.61 20.20
N GLY A 188 -1.88 -13.75 20.21
CA GLY A 188 -2.76 -13.21 21.25
C GLY A 188 -2.83 -14.05 22.53
N SER A 189 -2.20 -15.23 22.54
CA SER A 189 -2.22 -16.15 23.69
C SER A 189 -1.49 -15.57 24.90
N THR A 190 -2.01 -15.81 26.11
CA THR A 190 -1.48 -15.21 27.35
C THR A 190 -0.39 -16.02 28.02
N ASP A 191 -0.35 -17.33 27.78
CA ASP A 191 0.54 -18.24 28.50
C ASP A 191 1.66 -18.69 27.57
N ASN A 192 1.35 -19.59 26.64
CA ASN A 192 2.28 -20.09 25.64
C ASN A 192 1.80 -19.69 24.25
N VAL A 193 2.71 -19.15 23.45
CA VAL A 193 2.47 -18.80 22.06
C VAL A 193 3.14 -19.82 21.17
N VAL A 194 2.34 -20.46 20.32
CA VAL A 194 2.81 -21.40 19.30
C VAL A 194 2.90 -20.67 17.97
N ASP A 195 4.09 -20.66 17.38
CA ASP A 195 4.35 -20.08 16.07
C ASP A 195 3.38 -20.66 15.01
N PRO A 196 2.69 -19.81 14.25
CA PRO A 196 1.65 -20.26 13.33
C PRO A 196 2.17 -21.08 12.14
N VAL A 197 3.48 -21.06 11.87
CA VAL A 197 4.10 -21.75 10.74
C VAL A 197 5.13 -22.77 11.20
N TRP A 198 6.08 -22.35 12.03
CA TRP A 198 7.22 -23.15 12.46
C TRP A 198 6.94 -23.98 13.71
N GLY A 199 5.77 -23.84 14.35
CA GLY A 199 5.37 -24.62 15.52
C GLY A 199 6.25 -24.45 16.77
N VAL A 200 7.15 -23.46 16.78
CA VAL A 200 7.96 -23.12 17.96
C VAL A 200 7.05 -22.61 19.06
N CYS A 201 7.28 -23.06 20.29
CA CYS A 201 6.52 -22.62 21.46
C CYS A 201 7.41 -21.73 22.33
N LEU A 202 6.91 -20.55 22.70
CA LEU A 202 7.53 -19.63 23.65
C LEU A 202 6.52 -19.22 24.72
N SER A 203 7.00 -18.84 25.91
CA SER A 203 6.14 -18.11 26.85
C SER A 203 5.75 -16.76 26.23
N ALA A 204 4.53 -16.31 26.46
CA ALA A 204 4.06 -15.00 26.01
C ALA A 204 4.94 -13.85 26.54
N SER A 205 5.59 -14.03 27.70
CA SER A 205 6.52 -13.06 28.28
C SER A 205 7.86 -12.95 27.54
N GLU A 206 8.24 -13.96 26.75
CA GLU A 206 9.48 -14.00 25.98
C GLU A 206 9.32 -13.37 24.58
N LEU A 207 8.08 -13.11 24.16
CA LEU A 207 7.81 -12.51 22.87
C LEU A 207 8.23 -11.05 22.82
N THR A 208 9.05 -10.74 21.82
CA THR A 208 9.49 -9.39 21.51
C THR A 208 8.64 -8.78 20.39
N GLU A 209 8.69 -7.45 20.22
CA GLU A 209 7.97 -6.71 19.15
C GLU A 209 6.43 -6.73 19.23
N MET A 210 5.89 -6.96 20.42
CA MET A 210 4.44 -7.00 20.69
C MET A 210 3.79 -5.63 20.93
N GLN A 211 4.55 -4.53 20.84
CA GLN A 211 4.03 -3.18 21.09
C GLN A 211 2.95 -2.84 20.04
N ALA A 212 1.73 -2.64 20.52
CA ALA A 212 0.60 -2.22 19.70
C ALA A 212 0.53 -0.69 19.64
N GLU A 213 0.15 -0.20 18.47
CA GLU A 213 -0.20 1.20 18.31
C GLU A 213 -1.55 1.51 18.96
N PRO A 214 -1.81 2.79 19.32
CA PRO A 214 -3.14 3.21 19.70
C PRO A 214 -4.17 2.89 18.60
N PRO A 215 -5.40 2.52 18.98
CA PRO A 215 -6.51 2.34 18.04
C PRO A 215 -6.69 3.56 17.12
N LEU A 216 -7.07 3.30 15.88
CA LEU A 216 -7.44 4.34 14.92
C LEU A 216 -8.76 4.99 15.37
N ARG A 217 -8.74 6.30 15.55
CA ARG A 217 -9.91 7.10 15.95
C ARG A 217 -10.11 8.28 15.00
N GLY A 218 -11.33 8.83 14.98
CA GLY A 218 -11.70 10.01 14.20
C GLY A 218 -11.23 9.96 12.74
N ASP A 219 -10.44 10.96 12.37
CA ASP A 219 -9.90 11.16 11.02
C ASP A 219 -9.08 9.98 10.50
N GLU A 220 -8.23 9.37 11.34
CA GLU A 220 -7.39 8.25 10.91
C GLU A 220 -8.22 7.04 10.49
N LEU A 221 -9.30 6.77 11.23
CA LEU A 221 -10.23 5.68 10.92
C LEU A 221 -10.97 5.95 9.61
N ARG A 222 -11.51 7.18 9.46
CA ARG A 222 -12.21 7.61 8.24
C ARG A 222 -11.30 7.53 7.02
N MET A 223 -10.09 8.07 7.10
CA MET A 223 -9.15 8.09 5.99
C MET A 223 -8.70 6.68 5.58
N ASN A 224 -8.45 5.77 6.54
CA ASN A 224 -8.12 4.38 6.22
C ASN A 224 -9.30 3.67 5.52
N ARG A 225 -10.53 3.86 6.01
CA ARG A 225 -11.73 3.31 5.40
C ARG A 225 -11.91 3.84 3.98
N ASP A 226 -11.83 5.15 3.78
CA ASP A 226 -11.97 5.79 2.47
C ASP A 226 -10.88 5.35 1.48
N ALA A 227 -9.63 5.20 1.94
CA ALA A 227 -8.53 4.72 1.10
C ALA A 227 -8.73 3.27 0.60
N LYS A 228 -9.56 2.47 1.27
CA LYS A 228 -9.86 1.09 0.89
C LYS A 228 -11.17 0.94 0.14
N GLU A 229 -12.25 1.49 0.68
CA GLU A 229 -13.61 1.29 0.17
C GLU A 229 -13.99 2.30 -0.91
N HIS A 230 -13.30 3.44 -0.99
CA HIS A 230 -13.68 4.57 -1.83
C HIS A 230 -12.51 5.18 -2.62
N HIS A 231 -11.45 4.41 -2.87
CA HIS A 231 -10.27 4.93 -3.55
C HIS A 231 -10.61 5.40 -4.99
N PRO A 232 -10.14 6.57 -5.44
CA PRO A 232 -10.54 7.14 -6.73
C PRO A 232 -10.03 6.33 -7.93
N VAL A 233 -8.83 5.77 -7.83
CA VAL A 233 -8.15 5.06 -8.94
C VAL A 233 -8.26 3.54 -8.84
N TYR A 234 -7.96 2.97 -7.67
CA TYR A 234 -7.93 1.53 -7.44
C TYR A 234 -9.27 0.97 -6.98
N ASN A 235 -9.48 -0.34 -7.19
CA ASN A 235 -10.69 -1.05 -6.80
C ASN A 235 -10.96 -1.02 -5.29
N ASN A 236 -12.16 -1.38 -4.87
CA ASN A 236 -12.45 -1.48 -3.44
C ASN A 236 -11.63 -2.61 -2.79
N MET A 237 -11.28 -2.41 -1.52
CA MET A 237 -10.71 -3.42 -0.64
C MET A 237 -11.51 -3.46 0.65
N ALA A 238 -11.49 -4.62 1.31
CA ALA A 238 -12.13 -4.78 2.60
C ALA A 238 -11.53 -3.85 3.67
N PHE A 239 -12.40 -3.29 4.51
CA PHE A 239 -12.05 -2.60 5.73
C PHE A 239 -13.02 -3.04 6.85
N PRO A 240 -12.54 -3.59 7.97
CA PRO A 240 -11.16 -4.00 8.24
C PRO A 240 -10.69 -5.12 7.30
N ASP A 241 -9.39 -5.43 7.33
CA ASP A 241 -8.84 -6.59 6.65
C ASP A 241 -9.44 -7.88 7.24
N PRO A 242 -9.91 -8.80 6.38
CA PRO A 242 -10.61 -10.00 6.82
C PRO A 242 -9.65 -11.02 7.45
N LEU A 243 -10.06 -11.59 8.58
CA LEU A 243 -9.25 -12.53 9.36
C LEU A 243 -9.32 -13.99 8.86
N ASP A 244 -10.27 -14.30 7.99
CA ASP A 244 -10.60 -15.66 7.51
C ASP A 244 -9.71 -16.16 6.36
N ARG A 245 -8.77 -15.33 5.90
CA ARG A 245 -7.94 -15.59 4.71
C ARG A 245 -6.51 -15.07 4.92
N PRO A 246 -5.55 -15.41 4.04
CA PRO A 246 -4.22 -14.82 4.09
C PRO A 246 -4.28 -13.28 4.05
N ALA A 247 -3.38 -12.62 4.77
CA ALA A 247 -3.29 -11.17 4.75
C ALA A 247 -2.96 -10.64 3.34
N ARG A 248 -3.28 -9.38 3.04
CA ARG A 248 -2.68 -8.69 1.88
C ARG A 248 -1.18 -8.51 2.08
N THR A 249 -0.47 -8.18 1.02
CA THR A 249 0.98 -7.96 1.07
C THR A 249 1.40 -6.97 2.18
N VAL A 250 2.25 -7.42 3.11
CA VAL A 250 2.94 -6.57 4.08
C VAL A 250 3.93 -5.70 3.32
N THR A 251 3.65 -4.39 3.28
CA THR A 251 4.49 -3.42 2.57
C THR A 251 5.61 -2.89 3.47
N ALA A 252 6.66 -2.35 2.85
CA ALA A 252 7.75 -1.70 3.56
C ALA A 252 7.39 -0.26 4.03
N THR A 253 6.17 0.18 3.78
CA THR A 253 5.67 1.50 4.14
C THR A 253 5.06 1.46 5.54
N CYS A 254 5.53 2.35 6.42
CA CYS A 254 4.99 2.48 7.78
C CYS A 254 4.16 3.77 7.94
N THR A 255 3.12 3.92 7.14
CA THR A 255 2.16 5.05 7.24
C THR A 255 0.96 4.64 8.09
N ARG A 256 0.60 5.43 9.12
CA ARG A 256 -0.61 5.17 9.94
C ARG A 256 -1.90 5.12 9.12
N VAL A 257 -1.96 5.98 8.10
CA VAL A 257 -3.10 6.11 7.22
C VAL A 257 -2.66 5.88 5.79
N SER A 258 -3.03 4.74 5.22
CA SER A 258 -2.88 4.49 3.79
C SER A 258 -3.73 3.30 3.36
N ARG A 259 -3.86 3.14 2.04
CA ARG A 259 -4.55 2.00 1.45
C ARG A 259 -3.83 0.67 1.75
N GLU A 260 -2.51 0.72 1.82
CA GLU A 260 -1.63 -0.43 2.07
C GLU A 260 -1.68 -0.90 3.52
N SER A 261 -2.03 -0.02 4.47
CA SER A 261 -2.14 -0.38 5.89
C SER A 261 -3.06 -1.57 6.10
N ILE A 262 -2.56 -2.57 6.82
CA ILE A 262 -3.38 -3.69 7.30
C ILE A 262 -4.00 -3.26 8.62
N VAL A 263 -5.33 -3.23 8.65
CA VAL A 263 -6.12 -2.75 9.80
C VAL A 263 -7.10 -3.85 10.16
N ILE A 264 -7.12 -4.26 11.43
CA ILE A 264 -8.02 -5.29 11.95
C ILE A 264 -8.91 -4.71 13.05
N ALA A 265 -10.07 -5.32 13.26
CA ALA A 265 -10.80 -5.14 14.51
C ALA A 265 -9.96 -5.73 15.66
N ASP A 266 -9.84 -5.02 16.77
CA ASP A 266 -9.08 -5.48 17.93
C ASP A 266 -9.80 -6.68 18.56
N PRO A 267 -9.18 -7.88 18.61
CA PRO A 267 -9.82 -9.06 19.18
C PRO A 267 -10.25 -8.89 20.65
N LYS A 268 -9.59 -7.99 21.39
CA LYS A 268 -9.91 -7.69 22.79
C LYS A 268 -10.98 -6.60 22.93
N ARG A 269 -11.17 -5.77 21.89
CA ARG A 269 -12.08 -4.62 21.86
C ARG A 269 -12.69 -4.51 20.46
N PRO A 270 -13.74 -5.29 20.13
CA PRO A 270 -14.24 -5.43 18.77
C PRO A 270 -14.66 -4.12 18.07
N ASP A 271 -15.05 -3.10 18.83
CA ASP A 271 -15.42 -1.77 18.32
C ASP A 271 -14.22 -0.87 17.99
N GLU A 272 -13.00 -1.31 18.33
CA GLU A 272 -11.76 -0.60 18.05
C GLU A 272 -11.01 -1.22 16.88
N PHE A 273 -10.41 -0.37 16.05
CA PHE A 273 -9.61 -0.80 14.90
C PHE A 273 -8.15 -0.47 15.13
N ARG A 274 -7.24 -1.39 14.87
CA ARG A 274 -5.80 -1.17 15.04
C ARG A 274 -4.99 -1.68 13.85
N ARG A 275 -3.78 -1.12 13.70
CA ARG A 275 -2.75 -1.71 12.84
C ARG A 275 -2.10 -2.90 13.52
N LEU A 276 -1.38 -3.69 12.71
CA LEU A 276 -0.60 -4.82 13.19
C LEU A 276 0.65 -4.39 13.94
N THR A 277 1.01 -5.14 14.99
CA THR A 277 2.32 -5.04 15.67
C THR A 277 3.46 -5.45 14.75
N ILE A 278 4.71 -5.16 15.14
CA ILE A 278 5.88 -5.62 14.39
C ILE A 278 5.95 -7.15 14.37
N ARG A 279 5.66 -7.83 15.50
CA ARG A 279 5.64 -9.30 15.57
C ARG A 279 4.56 -9.92 14.69
N GLU A 280 3.35 -9.34 14.65
CA GLU A 280 2.29 -9.78 13.74
C GLU A 280 2.73 -9.66 12.27
N ARG A 281 3.34 -8.54 11.88
CA ARG A 281 3.87 -8.35 10.52
C ARG A 281 4.97 -9.35 10.17
N ALA A 282 5.88 -9.63 11.12
CA ALA A 282 6.96 -10.60 10.96
C ALA A 282 6.40 -12.01 10.72
N ALA A 283 5.43 -12.44 11.54
CA ALA A 283 4.77 -13.73 11.41
C ALA A 283 3.97 -13.86 10.09
N LEU A 284 3.31 -12.78 9.64
CA LEU A 284 2.69 -12.74 8.30
C LEU A 284 3.72 -12.85 7.16
N GLN A 285 4.95 -12.40 7.39
CA GLN A 285 6.08 -12.64 6.48
C GLN A 285 6.72 -14.01 6.64
N GLY A 286 6.20 -14.86 7.53
CA GLY A 286 6.71 -16.20 7.78
C GLY A 286 7.98 -16.24 8.63
N PHE A 287 8.44 -15.12 9.23
CA PHE A 287 9.54 -15.18 10.18
C PHE A 287 9.10 -15.83 11.49
N PRO A 288 9.94 -16.68 12.09
CA PRO A 288 9.59 -17.34 13.34
C PRO A 288 9.48 -16.33 14.50
N ILE A 289 8.67 -16.66 15.50
CA ILE A 289 8.50 -15.82 16.70
C ILE A 289 9.79 -15.60 17.50
N THR A 290 10.80 -16.45 17.31
CA THR A 290 12.14 -16.28 17.90
C THR A 290 12.99 -15.22 17.20
N TYR A 291 12.68 -14.86 15.95
CA TYR A 291 13.50 -13.97 15.13
C TYR A 291 13.53 -12.54 15.70
N GLN A 292 14.70 -11.92 15.78
CA GLN A 292 14.90 -10.60 16.36
C GLN A 292 15.04 -9.52 15.28
N PHE A 293 14.56 -8.29 15.54
CA PHE A 293 14.61 -7.18 14.57
C PHE A 293 15.30 -5.94 15.15
N PHE A 294 16.51 -5.62 14.67
CA PHE A 294 17.33 -4.52 15.16
C PHE A 294 17.13 -3.28 14.30
N GLY A 295 16.19 -2.43 14.71
CA GLY A 295 15.93 -1.14 14.09
C GLY A 295 15.82 -0.03 15.13
N ARG A 296 16.15 1.20 14.73
CA ARG A 296 16.12 2.41 15.58
C ARG A 296 14.71 2.92 15.82
N SER A 297 13.76 2.54 14.97
CA SER A 297 12.36 2.97 15.05
C SER A 297 11.41 1.85 14.63
N PHE A 298 10.13 1.99 15.01
CA PHE A 298 9.07 1.09 14.58
C PHE A 298 8.96 1.03 13.05
N GLY A 299 9.02 2.18 12.38
CA GLY A 299 8.98 2.27 10.93
C GLY A 299 10.18 1.60 10.24
N GLU A 300 11.37 1.64 10.85
CA GLU A 300 12.54 0.94 10.33
C GLU A 300 12.38 -0.59 10.39
N LYS A 301 11.89 -1.12 11.52
CA LYS A 301 11.56 -2.55 11.65
C LYS A 301 10.49 -2.99 10.64
N ALA A 302 9.42 -2.19 10.49
CA ALA A 302 8.37 -2.48 9.51
C ALA A 302 8.90 -2.50 8.07
N LYS A 303 9.80 -1.56 7.72
CA LYS A 303 10.44 -1.49 6.40
C LYS A 303 11.28 -2.74 6.11
N MET A 304 12.10 -3.18 7.06
CA MET A 304 12.89 -4.40 6.97
C MET A 304 12.02 -5.63 6.67
N ILE A 305 10.96 -5.82 7.46
CA ILE A 305 10.03 -6.95 7.31
C ILE A 305 9.32 -6.90 5.94
N GLY A 306 8.80 -5.74 5.54
CA GLY A 306 8.08 -5.60 4.27
C GLY A 306 8.94 -5.82 3.02
N ASN A 307 10.24 -5.55 3.12
CA ASN A 307 11.21 -5.79 2.04
C ASN A 307 11.66 -7.24 1.93
N ALA A 308 11.61 -8.00 3.03
CA ALA A 308 12.13 -9.36 3.05
C ALA A 308 11.35 -10.31 2.12
N ILE A 309 12.02 -11.39 1.73
CA ILE A 309 11.39 -12.60 1.20
C ILE A 309 10.97 -13.50 2.36
N PRO A 310 9.79 -14.16 2.31
CA PRO A 310 9.39 -15.12 3.35
C PRO A 310 10.36 -16.31 3.45
N PRO A 311 10.87 -16.63 4.66
CA PRO A 311 11.78 -17.75 4.85
C PRO A 311 11.12 -19.12 4.62
N THR A 312 9.79 -19.18 4.63
CA THR A 312 9.02 -20.39 4.29
C THR A 312 9.26 -20.79 2.83
N PHE A 313 9.24 -19.82 1.91
CA PHE A 313 9.49 -20.07 0.50
C PHE A 313 10.96 -20.41 0.25
N THR A 314 11.89 -19.66 0.87
CA THR A 314 13.33 -19.90 0.67
C THR A 314 13.78 -21.24 1.23
N TYR A 315 13.14 -21.74 2.30
CA TYR A 315 13.31 -23.10 2.80
C TYR A 315 12.94 -24.15 1.77
N LEU A 316 11.77 -24.01 1.12
CA LEU A 316 11.33 -24.95 0.07
C LEU A 316 12.23 -24.90 -1.17
N VAL A 317 12.73 -23.72 -1.55
CA VAL A 317 13.74 -23.58 -2.61
C VAL A 317 15.03 -24.33 -2.25
N ALA A 318 15.47 -24.24 -1.00
CA ALA A 318 16.65 -24.95 -0.52
C ALA A 318 16.46 -26.47 -0.53
N LEU A 319 15.31 -26.96 -0.08
CA LEU A 319 14.95 -28.39 -0.16
C LEU A 319 14.94 -28.89 -1.59
N ALA A 320 14.34 -28.14 -2.52
CA ALA A 320 14.34 -28.45 -3.94
C ALA A 320 15.76 -28.52 -4.52
N ALA A 321 16.64 -27.58 -4.18
CA ALA A 321 18.04 -27.60 -4.60
C ALA A 321 18.80 -28.81 -4.04
N LYS A 322 18.48 -29.25 -2.81
CA LYS A 322 19.03 -30.47 -2.19
C LYS A 322 18.45 -31.77 -2.76
N GLY A 323 17.48 -31.70 -3.67
CA GLY A 323 16.83 -32.88 -4.25
C GLY A 323 15.81 -33.55 -3.33
N VAL A 324 15.34 -32.86 -2.29
CA VAL A 324 14.25 -33.34 -1.43
C VAL A 324 12.95 -33.27 -2.22
N THR A 325 12.22 -34.38 -2.28
CA THR A 325 10.94 -34.44 -2.98
C THR A 325 9.79 -33.94 -2.09
N PRO A 326 8.66 -33.51 -2.67
CA PRO A 326 7.48 -33.09 -1.90
C PRO A 326 6.92 -34.17 -0.97
N ASP A 327 7.11 -35.46 -1.28
CA ASP A 327 6.75 -36.59 -0.40
C ASP A 327 7.63 -36.70 0.85
N GLN A 328 8.85 -36.21 0.78
CA GLN A 328 9.81 -36.18 1.90
C GLN A 328 9.64 -34.92 2.76
N PHE A 329 8.75 -34.00 2.39
CA PHE A 329 8.49 -32.79 3.14
C PHE A 329 7.80 -33.11 4.47
N SER A 330 8.51 -32.92 5.58
CA SER A 330 8.00 -33.18 6.94
C SER A 330 7.24 -32.01 7.55
N GLY A 331 6.96 -30.95 6.78
CA GLY A 331 6.29 -29.74 7.24
C GLY A 331 7.23 -28.73 7.91
N PHE A 332 6.80 -27.48 8.01
CA PHE A 332 7.60 -26.39 8.60
C PHE A 332 7.86 -26.59 10.11
N ALA A 333 6.90 -27.18 10.83
CA ALA A 333 7.05 -27.45 12.26
C ALA A 333 8.22 -28.40 12.59
N ALA A 334 8.55 -29.33 11.68
CA ALA A 334 9.71 -30.20 11.85
C ALA A 334 11.03 -29.40 11.81
N ALA A 335 11.16 -28.47 10.86
CA ALA A 335 12.30 -27.56 10.76
C ALA A 335 12.35 -26.56 11.92
N GLY A 336 11.20 -26.15 12.45
CA GLY A 336 11.14 -25.20 13.56
C GLY A 336 11.71 -25.71 14.88
N LYS A 337 11.85 -27.03 15.07
CA LYS A 337 12.37 -27.65 16.30
C LYS A 337 13.77 -27.18 16.70
N VAL A 338 14.58 -26.69 15.76
CA VAL A 338 15.94 -26.18 16.03
C VAL A 338 15.98 -24.68 16.31
N LEU A 339 14.88 -23.96 16.11
CA LEU A 339 14.83 -22.52 16.30
C LEU A 339 14.84 -22.16 17.79
N ARG A 340 15.69 -21.19 18.14
CA ARG A 340 15.84 -20.66 19.50
C ARG A 340 15.90 -19.13 19.41
N ILE A 341 15.60 -18.46 20.52
CA ILE A 341 15.83 -17.02 20.63
C ILE A 341 17.35 -16.77 20.56
N PRO A 342 17.84 -15.91 19.66
CA PRO A 342 19.26 -15.54 19.62
C PRO A 342 19.72 -14.86 20.91
N GLU A 343 21.02 -14.94 21.22
CA GLU A 343 21.60 -14.31 22.43
C GLU A 343 21.34 -12.80 22.50
N ARG A 344 21.36 -12.14 21.34
CA ARG A 344 21.09 -10.71 21.23
C ARG A 344 19.60 -10.48 21.03
N VAL A 345 18.96 -9.88 22.04
CA VAL A 345 17.56 -9.47 21.99
C VAL A 345 17.43 -8.07 21.38
N ALA A 346 16.45 -7.90 20.50
CA ALA A 346 16.21 -6.63 19.83
C ALA A 346 15.71 -5.55 20.82
N PRO A 347 16.13 -4.28 20.64
CA PRO A 347 15.63 -3.20 21.48
C PRO A 347 14.14 -2.96 21.24
N VAL A 348 13.41 -2.58 22.29
CA VAL A 348 12.01 -2.15 22.17
C VAL A 348 11.97 -0.82 21.41
N THR A 349 11.15 -0.76 20.37
CA THR A 349 10.88 0.48 19.63
C THR A 349 9.46 0.92 19.90
N VAL A 350 9.31 2.17 20.33
CA VAL A 350 7.99 2.76 20.58
C VAL A 350 7.23 2.88 19.23
N PRO A 351 6.00 2.36 19.13
CA PRO A 351 5.18 2.55 17.94
C PRO A 351 4.85 4.01 17.67
N ASP A 352 4.53 4.32 16.41
CA ASP A 352 4.04 5.65 16.06
C ASP A 352 2.73 5.92 16.81
N GLY A 353 2.71 6.96 17.64
CA GLY A 353 1.48 7.45 18.26
C GLY A 353 0.56 8.13 17.25
N GLU A 354 -0.64 8.50 17.70
CA GLU A 354 -1.47 9.43 16.93
C GLU A 354 -0.65 10.69 16.64
N GLY A 355 -0.62 11.12 15.38
CA GLY A 355 0.13 12.33 15.01
C GLY A 355 -0.37 13.49 15.85
N ARG A 356 0.49 14.01 16.75
CA ARG A 356 0.16 15.19 17.57
C ARG A 356 -0.04 16.42 16.71
N THR A 357 0.72 16.52 15.62
CA THR A 357 0.58 17.54 14.57
C THR A 357 0.94 16.94 13.21
N TYR A 358 0.39 17.50 12.12
CA TYR A 358 0.85 17.22 10.75
C TYR A 358 1.72 18.36 10.24
N PRO A 359 2.52 18.22 9.16
CA PRO A 359 3.18 19.39 8.56
C PRO A 359 2.16 20.48 8.19
N VAL A 360 2.49 21.76 8.42
CA VAL A 360 1.59 22.89 8.10
C VAL A 360 1.16 22.87 6.62
N LYS A 361 2.07 22.40 5.75
CA LYS A 361 1.83 22.27 4.31
C LYS A 361 1.09 20.99 3.90
N ARG A 362 0.59 20.18 4.83
CA ARG A 362 -0.11 18.93 4.50
C ARG A 362 -1.41 19.26 3.76
N GLY A 363 -1.52 18.71 2.55
CA GLY A 363 -2.75 18.78 1.77
C GLY A 363 -3.89 17.99 2.43
N PHE A 364 -5.10 18.52 2.31
CA PHE A 364 -6.36 17.86 2.62
C PHE A 364 -7.07 17.54 1.30
N ARG A 365 -7.67 16.35 1.25
CA ARG A 365 -8.60 15.96 0.20
C ARG A 365 -9.54 14.90 0.76
N ALA A 366 -10.83 15.18 0.73
CA ALA A 366 -11.86 14.21 1.09
C ALA A 366 -13.03 14.31 0.13
N ALA A 367 -13.49 13.16 -0.34
CA ALA A 367 -14.70 13.11 -1.15
C ALA A 367 -15.93 13.33 -0.26
N LEU A 368 -16.89 14.14 -0.72
CA LEU A 368 -18.17 14.35 -0.06
C LEU A 368 -18.91 13.00 0.05
N PRO A 369 -19.31 12.55 1.26
CA PRO A 369 -20.14 11.36 1.42
C PRO A 369 -21.40 11.40 0.54
N GLY A 370 -21.82 10.28 -0.05
CA GLY A 370 -22.97 10.24 -0.97
C GLY A 370 -22.69 10.74 -2.40
N PHE A 371 -21.67 11.59 -2.59
CA PHE A 371 -21.28 12.18 -3.87
C PHE A 371 -20.05 11.49 -4.49
N ARG A 372 -20.04 10.16 -4.40
CA ARG A 372 -18.99 9.25 -4.90
C ARG A 372 -19.60 8.23 -5.85
N PHE A 373 -19.23 8.26 -7.13
CA PHE A 373 -19.92 7.51 -8.18
C PHE A 373 -19.08 6.36 -8.79
N LYS A 374 -18.05 5.91 -8.06
CA LYS A 374 -17.02 4.94 -8.51
C LYS A 374 -16.20 5.44 -9.71
N SER A 375 -15.14 4.71 -10.05
CA SER A 375 -14.27 4.93 -11.22
C SER A 375 -13.68 6.35 -11.33
N GLY A 376 -13.47 7.03 -10.20
CA GLY A 376 -12.90 8.38 -10.16
C GLY A 376 -13.91 9.54 -10.19
N MET A 377 -15.19 9.29 -10.53
CA MET A 377 -16.22 10.33 -10.55
C MET A 377 -16.72 10.65 -9.14
N ARG A 378 -16.55 11.90 -8.67
CA ARG A 378 -16.83 12.33 -7.29
C ARG A 378 -16.71 13.84 -7.10
N PHE A 379 -17.21 14.35 -5.99
CA PHE A 379 -16.92 15.69 -5.49
C PHE A 379 -15.92 15.60 -4.33
N ASP A 380 -14.81 16.35 -4.39
CA ASP A 380 -13.83 16.44 -3.31
C ASP A 380 -13.84 17.86 -2.72
N LEU A 381 -13.87 17.98 -1.39
CA LEU A 381 -13.32 19.14 -0.70
C LEU A 381 -11.80 18.96 -0.61
N SER A 382 -11.04 19.95 -1.03
CA SER A 382 -9.58 19.89 -0.97
C SER A 382 -8.98 21.26 -0.80
N ASN A 383 -7.75 21.31 -0.27
CA ASN A 383 -7.01 22.55 -0.16
C ASN A 383 -5.85 22.64 -1.18
N SER A 384 -5.40 23.86 -1.43
CA SER A 384 -4.17 24.19 -2.15
C SER A 384 -3.41 25.25 -1.37
N LEU A 385 -2.07 25.16 -1.36
CA LEU A 385 -1.20 26.18 -0.79
C LEU A 385 -0.59 26.98 -1.94
N MET A 386 -1.04 28.21 -2.12
CA MET A 386 -0.54 29.13 -3.13
C MET A 386 0.00 30.38 -2.45
N SER A 387 1.25 30.75 -2.74
CA SER A 387 1.87 32.00 -2.26
C SER A 387 1.77 32.25 -0.74
N GLY A 388 1.78 31.18 0.07
CA GLY A 388 1.67 31.27 1.53
C GLY A 388 0.24 31.30 2.08
N GLN A 389 -0.77 31.33 1.21
CA GLN A 389 -2.19 31.26 1.57
C GLN A 389 -2.76 29.87 1.29
N VAL A 390 -3.76 29.47 2.09
CA VAL A 390 -4.49 28.22 1.91
C VAL A 390 -5.85 28.50 1.32
N GLU A 391 -6.15 27.88 0.19
CA GLU A 391 -7.42 27.97 -0.49
C GLU A 391 -8.16 26.64 -0.35
N TRP A 392 -9.46 26.68 -0.05
CA TRP A 392 -10.31 25.50 0.09
C TRP A 392 -11.36 25.48 -1.01
N THR A 393 -11.44 24.40 -1.76
CA THR A 393 -12.34 24.32 -2.92
C THR A 393 -13.03 22.98 -3.00
N VAL A 394 -14.31 23.02 -3.37
CA VAL A 394 -15.02 21.84 -3.86
C VAL A 394 -14.71 21.69 -5.34
N ARG A 395 -14.30 20.48 -5.73
CA ARG A 395 -13.96 20.13 -7.12
C ARG A 395 -14.79 18.94 -7.55
N PHE A 396 -15.35 19.00 -8.75
CA PHE A 396 -16.02 17.86 -9.35
C PHE A 396 -15.08 17.14 -10.31
N PHE A 397 -14.85 15.85 -10.07
CA PHE A 397 -14.08 14.98 -10.94
C PHE A 397 -15.00 14.00 -11.67
N PHE A 398 -14.71 13.72 -12.94
CA PHE A 398 -15.42 12.74 -13.76
C PHE A 398 -14.48 12.03 -14.74
N GLY A 399 -14.99 11.03 -15.48
CA GLY A 399 -14.18 10.21 -16.37
C GLY A 399 -13.67 8.91 -15.72
N PRO A 400 -12.99 8.03 -16.48
CA PRO A 400 -12.44 6.78 -15.98
C PRO A 400 -11.16 7.01 -15.15
N SER A 401 -10.71 6.00 -14.39
CA SER A 401 -9.51 6.09 -13.55
C SER A 401 -8.19 6.36 -14.30
N LYS A 402 -8.18 6.22 -15.64
CA LYS A 402 -7.04 6.52 -16.52
C LYS A 402 -7.10 7.91 -17.18
N ASP A 403 -8.24 8.59 -17.08
CA ASP A 403 -8.51 9.89 -17.71
C ASP A 403 -9.52 10.65 -16.84
N ILE A 404 -9.09 11.00 -15.61
CA ILE A 404 -9.92 11.76 -14.67
C ILE A 404 -9.84 13.24 -15.05
N ARG A 405 -11.00 13.83 -15.31
CA ARG A 405 -11.19 15.23 -15.67
C ARG A 405 -11.88 16.00 -14.56
N GLN A 406 -11.82 17.32 -14.63
CA GLN A 406 -12.43 18.24 -13.68
C GLN A 406 -13.35 19.21 -14.42
N ILE A 407 -14.45 19.62 -13.76
CA ILE A 407 -15.26 20.77 -14.15
C ILE A 407 -14.93 21.91 -13.19
N GLU A 408 -14.70 23.10 -13.71
CA GLU A 408 -14.56 24.31 -12.89
C GLU A 408 -15.92 24.68 -12.29
N LEU A 409 -15.94 24.94 -10.98
CA LEU A 409 -17.16 25.26 -10.24
C LEU A 409 -17.12 26.74 -9.84
N ASP A 410 -17.29 27.61 -10.83
CA ASP A 410 -17.17 29.08 -10.74
C ASP A 410 -18.52 29.83 -10.72
N GLY A 411 -19.63 29.09 -10.79
CA GLY A 411 -20.99 29.64 -10.76
C GLY A 411 -21.66 29.75 -12.14
N GLU A 412 -20.96 29.46 -13.25
CA GLU A 412 -21.56 29.47 -14.58
C GLU A 412 -22.73 28.48 -14.68
N VAL A 413 -22.57 27.27 -14.15
CA VAL A 413 -23.58 26.21 -14.27
C VAL A 413 -24.85 26.59 -13.50
N THR A 414 -24.72 27.04 -12.25
CA THR A 414 -25.87 27.51 -11.46
C THR A 414 -26.55 28.72 -12.10
N ARG A 415 -25.79 29.65 -12.70
CA ARG A 415 -26.35 30.84 -13.37
C ARG A 415 -27.20 30.46 -14.57
N ASP A 416 -26.75 29.48 -15.35
CA ASP A 416 -27.50 28.97 -16.50
C ASP A 416 -28.75 28.21 -16.06
N LEU A 417 -28.66 27.36 -15.03
CA LEU A 417 -29.81 26.64 -14.47
C LEU A 417 -30.90 27.58 -13.96
N ARG A 418 -30.55 28.73 -13.37
CA ARG A 418 -31.50 29.77 -12.92
C ARG A 418 -32.36 30.38 -14.04
N ARG A 419 -32.03 30.17 -15.32
CA ARG A 419 -32.89 30.60 -16.43
C ARG A 419 -34.17 29.76 -16.53
N SER A 420 -34.17 28.57 -15.93
CA SER A 420 -35.38 27.76 -15.79
C SER A 420 -36.21 28.25 -14.60
N PRO A 421 -37.50 28.60 -14.78
CA PRO A 421 -38.35 29.10 -13.70
C PRO A 421 -38.43 28.16 -12.49
N TRP A 422 -38.63 26.85 -12.72
CA TRP A 422 -38.74 25.87 -11.63
C TRP A 422 -37.43 25.75 -10.84
N PHE A 423 -36.28 25.81 -11.51
CA PHE A 423 -34.99 25.71 -10.84
C PHE A 423 -34.66 26.99 -10.07
N ALA A 424 -35.09 28.15 -10.59
CA ALA A 424 -34.94 29.43 -9.90
C ALA A 424 -35.76 29.47 -8.60
N GLU A 425 -36.99 28.97 -8.64
CA GLU A 425 -37.86 28.81 -7.45
C GLU A 425 -37.23 27.85 -6.44
N LEU A 426 -36.84 26.65 -6.88
CA LEU A 426 -36.14 25.66 -6.07
C LEU A 426 -34.90 26.24 -5.36
N LEU A 427 -34.08 27.01 -6.10
CA LEU A 427 -32.87 27.62 -5.54
C LEU A 427 -33.16 28.78 -4.59
N SER A 428 -34.25 29.52 -4.82
CA SER A 428 -34.74 30.56 -3.92
C SER A 428 -35.19 29.95 -2.59
N ASP A 429 -35.96 28.88 -2.65
CA ASP A 429 -36.45 28.17 -1.47
C ASP A 429 -35.33 27.51 -0.65
N PHE A 430 -34.22 27.19 -1.32
CA PHE A 430 -33.03 26.62 -0.69
C PHE A 430 -32.05 27.65 -0.09
N GLN A 431 -32.32 28.96 -0.23
CA GLN A 431 -31.44 30.01 0.31
C GLN A 431 -31.32 29.96 1.83
N ARG A 432 -32.36 29.47 2.53
CA ARG A 432 -32.35 29.37 4.00
C ARG A 432 -31.34 28.33 4.47
N GLU A 433 -31.21 27.23 3.76
CA GLU A 433 -30.27 26.14 4.03
C GLU A 433 -28.83 26.59 3.77
N PHE A 434 -28.60 27.34 2.69
CA PHE A 434 -27.33 28.01 2.44
C PHE A 434 -26.96 29.00 3.54
N ALA A 435 -27.89 29.86 3.97
CA ALA A 435 -27.65 30.81 5.06
C ALA A 435 -27.27 30.10 6.37
N ARG A 436 -27.98 29.00 6.72
CA ARG A 436 -27.65 28.18 7.90
C ARG A 436 -26.26 27.55 7.79
N ALA A 437 -25.89 27.03 6.62
CA ALA A 437 -24.56 26.46 6.39
C ALA A 437 -23.47 27.55 6.42
N GLN A 438 -23.75 28.75 5.93
CA GLN A 438 -22.85 29.90 6.00
C GLN A 438 -22.62 30.37 7.45
N SER A 439 -23.65 30.34 8.32
CA SER A 439 -23.47 30.65 9.75
C SER A 439 -22.50 29.69 10.44
N LEU A 440 -22.48 28.41 10.04
CA LEU A 440 -21.50 27.44 10.53
C LEU A 440 -20.09 27.80 10.03
N LEU A 441 -19.94 28.07 8.73
CA LEU A 441 -18.64 28.42 8.15
C LEU A 441 -18.09 29.75 8.69
N ALA A 442 -18.95 30.66 9.13
CA ALA A 442 -18.56 31.92 9.76
C ALA A 442 -17.83 31.74 11.11
N THR A 443 -17.87 30.55 11.73
CA THR A 443 -17.11 30.26 12.95
C THR A 443 -15.68 29.77 12.67
N THR A 444 -15.24 29.77 11.41
CA THR A 444 -13.89 29.35 11.00
C THR A 444 -13.38 30.20 9.84
N SER A 445 -12.11 30.05 9.49
CA SER A 445 -11.46 30.69 8.34
C SER A 445 -10.65 29.65 7.56
N PRO A 446 -10.26 29.89 6.30
CA PRO A 446 -9.36 29.01 5.56
C PRO A 446 -8.09 28.62 6.34
N ALA A 447 -7.48 29.59 7.03
CA ALA A 447 -6.29 29.38 7.86
C ALA A 447 -6.60 28.54 9.10
N SER A 448 -7.66 28.88 9.84
CA SER A 448 -8.06 28.11 11.04
C SER A 448 -8.47 26.68 10.69
N LEU A 449 -9.13 26.47 9.54
CA LEU A 449 -9.47 25.13 9.03
C LEU A 449 -8.21 24.30 8.72
N GLN A 450 -7.17 24.94 8.20
CA GLN A 450 -5.86 24.32 7.99
C GLN A 450 -5.12 24.05 9.32
N GLU A 451 -5.26 24.92 10.31
CA GLU A 451 -4.72 24.69 11.65
C GLU A 451 -5.41 23.50 12.32
N VAL A 452 -6.74 23.39 12.25
CA VAL A 452 -7.49 22.22 12.75
C VAL A 452 -7.06 20.96 11.99
N TRP A 453 -6.99 21.01 10.65
CA TRP A 453 -6.53 19.89 9.83
C TRP A 453 -5.16 19.40 10.26
N THR A 454 -4.24 20.32 10.56
CA THR A 454 -2.88 19.99 10.93
C THR A 454 -2.68 19.79 12.43
N LYS A 455 -3.79 19.73 13.19
CA LYS A 455 -3.88 19.53 14.64
C LYS A 455 -3.13 20.59 15.47
N ARG A 456 -3.16 21.84 15.00
CA ARG A 456 -2.61 23.04 15.67
C ARG A 456 -3.66 24.02 16.16
N GLY A 457 -4.91 23.84 15.72
CA GLY A 457 -6.04 24.66 16.12
C GLY A 457 -7.20 23.81 16.63
N THR A 458 -8.22 24.48 17.15
CA THR A 458 -9.48 23.89 17.61
C THR A 458 -10.64 24.56 16.88
N GLY A 459 -11.80 23.90 16.84
CA GLY A 459 -12.98 24.37 16.12
C GLY A 459 -13.38 23.38 15.05
N ILE A 460 -14.12 23.86 14.06
CA ILE A 460 -14.66 23.03 12.99
C ILE A 460 -13.51 22.51 12.11
N GLY A 461 -13.44 21.19 11.97
CA GLY A 461 -12.47 20.52 11.10
C GLY A 461 -12.93 20.38 9.64
N PRO A 462 -11.99 20.11 8.71
CA PRO A 462 -12.31 19.97 7.29
C PRO A 462 -13.22 18.78 6.99
N PHE A 463 -13.20 17.73 7.82
CA PHE A 463 -14.14 16.62 7.68
C PHE A 463 -15.57 17.00 8.06
N GLU A 464 -15.77 17.84 9.09
CA GLU A 464 -17.09 18.37 9.44
C GLU A 464 -17.63 19.28 8.33
N VAL A 465 -16.79 20.14 7.75
CA VAL A 465 -17.15 20.93 6.56
C VAL A 465 -17.53 20.01 5.39
N THR A 466 -16.74 18.95 5.15
CA THR A 466 -17.02 17.96 4.09
C THR A 466 -18.38 17.29 4.31
N ASP A 467 -18.72 16.93 5.54
CA ASP A 467 -20.00 16.29 5.88
C ASP A 467 -21.17 17.26 5.79
N LYS A 468 -20.98 18.52 6.18
CA LYS A 468 -21.99 19.57 6.02
C LYS A 468 -22.31 19.82 4.54
N LEU A 469 -21.28 19.92 3.70
CA LEU A 469 -21.45 20.09 2.26
C LEU A 469 -22.17 18.90 1.62
N ALA A 470 -21.81 17.67 2.01
CA ALA A 470 -22.49 16.47 1.56
C ALA A 470 -23.96 16.44 1.98
N SER A 471 -24.26 16.76 3.23
CA SER A 471 -25.64 16.84 3.74
C SER A 471 -26.47 17.87 2.99
N LEU A 472 -25.88 19.05 2.72
CA LEU A 472 -26.54 20.11 1.98
C LEU A 472 -26.83 19.69 0.53
N ALA A 473 -25.87 19.03 -0.11
CA ALA A 473 -26.04 18.53 -1.47
C ALA A 473 -27.08 17.39 -1.53
N GLU A 474 -27.17 16.51 -0.53
CA GLU A 474 -28.20 15.47 -0.50
C GLU A 474 -29.60 16.06 -0.25
N GLU A 475 -29.71 17.10 0.57
CA GLU A 475 -30.97 17.81 0.77
C GLU A 475 -31.43 18.49 -0.53
N PHE A 476 -30.53 19.20 -1.22
CA PHE A 476 -30.85 19.82 -2.51
C PHE A 476 -31.19 18.76 -3.57
N HIS A 477 -30.46 17.65 -3.62
CA HIS A 477 -30.76 16.52 -4.49
C HIS A 477 -32.17 15.97 -4.25
N SER A 478 -32.59 15.84 -2.98
CA SER A 478 -33.92 15.35 -2.63
C SER A 478 -35.02 16.29 -3.11
N ARG A 479 -34.80 17.62 -3.05
CA ARG A 479 -35.75 18.60 -3.58
C ARG A 479 -35.83 18.61 -5.10
N ILE A 480 -34.68 18.48 -5.79
CA ILE A 480 -34.68 18.24 -7.24
C ILE A 480 -35.55 17.03 -7.55
N GLN A 481 -35.36 15.89 -6.88
CA GLN A 481 -36.14 14.68 -7.15
C GLN A 481 -37.64 14.83 -6.86
N ALA A 482 -38.03 15.67 -5.91
CA ALA A 482 -39.43 15.91 -5.57
C ALA A 482 -40.17 16.77 -6.60
N GLU A 483 -39.46 17.69 -7.26
CA GLU A 483 -40.02 18.66 -8.21
C GLU A 483 -39.78 18.28 -9.68
N LEU A 484 -38.93 17.26 -9.94
CA LEU A 484 -38.56 16.86 -11.29
C LEU A 484 -39.66 16.07 -12.00
N ASP A 485 -40.23 16.63 -13.07
CA ASP A 485 -41.06 15.88 -14.00
C ASP A 485 -40.20 14.86 -14.78
N PRO A 486 -40.72 13.65 -15.10
CA PRO A 486 -40.09 12.71 -16.03
C PRO A 486 -39.51 13.33 -17.32
N SER A 487 -40.14 14.35 -17.91
CA SER A 487 -39.59 15.04 -19.10
C SER A 487 -38.32 15.86 -18.81
N ASP A 488 -38.21 16.40 -17.60
CA ASP A 488 -37.09 17.24 -17.18
C ASP A 488 -35.85 16.43 -16.81
N GLY A 489 -36.00 15.16 -16.43
CA GLY A 489 -34.87 14.27 -16.17
C GLY A 489 -33.94 14.09 -17.37
N THR A 490 -34.51 14.01 -18.58
CA THR A 490 -33.72 13.92 -19.83
C THR A 490 -33.01 15.25 -20.12
N LEU A 491 -33.64 16.38 -19.83
CA LEU A 491 -33.05 17.70 -20.00
C LEU A 491 -31.87 17.92 -19.05
N LEU A 492 -32.00 17.56 -17.77
CA LEU A 492 -30.88 17.64 -16.81
C LEU A 492 -29.72 16.72 -17.20
N ALA A 493 -30.00 15.51 -17.66
CA ALA A 493 -28.98 14.59 -18.15
C ALA A 493 -28.20 15.18 -19.34
N ASN A 494 -28.90 15.73 -20.32
CA ASN A 494 -28.28 16.40 -21.46
C ASN A 494 -27.47 17.62 -21.03
N TYR A 495 -27.99 18.41 -20.09
CA TYR A 495 -27.31 19.60 -19.58
C TYR A 495 -25.98 19.24 -18.87
N VAL A 496 -25.99 18.27 -17.96
CA VAL A 496 -24.76 17.80 -17.27
C VAL A 496 -23.71 17.30 -18.27
N VAL A 497 -24.14 16.61 -19.34
CA VAL A 497 -23.24 16.15 -20.40
C VAL A 497 -22.67 17.32 -21.20
N THR A 498 -23.46 18.34 -21.49
CA THR A 498 -22.99 19.56 -22.18
C THR A 498 -21.95 20.30 -21.35
N VAL A 499 -22.23 20.54 -20.06
CA VAL A 499 -21.28 21.17 -19.12
C VAL A 499 -19.98 20.38 -19.06
N ALA A 500 -20.06 19.05 -18.91
CA ALA A 500 -18.87 18.19 -18.91
C ALA A 500 -18.13 18.17 -20.26
N SER A 501 -18.82 18.46 -21.37
CA SER A 501 -18.22 18.53 -22.72
C SER A 501 -17.40 19.80 -22.91
N GLY A 502 -17.84 20.92 -22.32
CA GLY A 502 -17.12 22.20 -22.40
C GLY A 502 -15.72 22.13 -21.79
N SER A 503 -15.53 21.28 -20.80
CA SER A 503 -14.22 21.01 -20.16
C SER A 503 -13.40 19.91 -20.85
N ALA A 504 -13.83 19.39 -22.02
CA ALA A 504 -13.20 18.29 -22.75
C ALA A 504 -12.64 18.75 -24.11
N PRO A 505 -11.39 18.40 -24.49
CA PRO A 505 -10.92 18.61 -25.86
C PRO A 505 -11.75 17.79 -26.86
N ALA A 506 -11.96 18.33 -28.08
CA ALA A 506 -12.85 17.83 -29.12
C ALA A 506 -12.82 16.28 -29.27
N GLY A 507 -13.78 15.61 -28.63
CA GLY A 507 -13.82 14.15 -28.52
C GLY A 507 -14.96 13.66 -27.63
N LYS A 508 -15.28 12.35 -27.72
CA LYS A 508 -16.38 11.70 -26.97
C LYS A 508 -16.12 11.71 -25.46
N ILE A 509 -17.06 12.20 -24.66
CA ILE A 509 -16.96 12.11 -23.18
C ILE A 509 -16.95 10.65 -22.74
N VAL A 510 -15.81 10.20 -22.23
CA VAL A 510 -15.70 8.89 -21.58
C VAL A 510 -16.42 8.94 -20.23
N GLY A 511 -17.40 8.06 -20.03
CA GLY A 511 -18.22 8.04 -18.82
C GLY A 511 -19.58 8.77 -18.92
N ARG A 512 -19.98 9.22 -20.12
CA ARG A 512 -21.27 9.89 -20.40
C ARG A 512 -22.48 9.22 -19.70
N GLY A 513 -22.68 7.92 -19.90
CA GLY A 513 -23.83 7.22 -19.31
C GLY A 513 -23.86 7.25 -17.77
N LYS A 514 -22.71 7.43 -17.10
CA LYS A 514 -22.68 7.58 -15.64
C LYS A 514 -23.11 8.99 -15.22
N LEU A 515 -22.70 10.02 -15.96
CA LEU A 515 -23.16 11.39 -15.76
C LEU A 515 -24.68 11.47 -15.93
N GLU A 516 -25.20 10.92 -17.02
CA GLU A 516 -26.66 10.90 -17.31
C GLU A 516 -27.45 10.21 -16.20
N ARG A 517 -27.04 9.01 -15.77
CA ARG A 517 -27.74 8.28 -14.68
C ARG A 517 -27.72 8.98 -13.32
N ASN A 518 -26.79 9.90 -13.10
CA ASN A 518 -26.64 10.60 -11.82
C ASN A 518 -26.90 12.11 -11.98
N ALA A 519 -27.58 12.55 -13.03
CA ALA A 519 -27.65 13.96 -13.41
C ALA A 519 -28.17 14.86 -12.28
N SER A 520 -29.30 14.51 -11.66
CA SER A 520 -29.87 15.25 -10.52
C SER A 520 -28.88 15.39 -9.36
N ARG A 521 -28.20 14.30 -8.99
CA ARG A 521 -27.21 14.29 -7.91
C ARG A 521 -25.93 15.02 -8.30
N VAL A 522 -25.49 14.95 -9.55
CA VAL A 522 -24.35 15.72 -10.04
C VAL A 522 -24.67 17.21 -10.00
N ILE A 523 -25.86 17.63 -10.45
CA ILE A 523 -26.30 19.03 -10.37
C ILE A 523 -26.32 19.50 -8.91
N ALA A 524 -26.85 18.70 -7.99
CA ALA A 524 -26.85 19.08 -6.59
C ALA A 524 -25.45 19.28 -6.02
N GLY A 525 -24.50 18.40 -6.37
CA GLY A 525 -23.10 18.57 -6.01
C GLY A 525 -22.46 19.82 -6.65
N ILE A 526 -22.80 20.14 -7.91
CA ILE A 526 -22.33 21.34 -8.61
C ILE A 526 -22.85 22.59 -7.92
N VAL A 527 -24.17 22.71 -7.68
CA VAL A 527 -24.76 23.90 -7.05
C VAL A 527 -24.18 24.16 -5.67
N VAL A 528 -24.05 23.12 -4.84
CA VAL A 528 -23.44 23.26 -3.52
C VAL A 528 -21.94 23.58 -3.61
N GLY A 529 -21.23 22.98 -4.56
CA GLY A 529 -19.82 23.26 -4.79
C GLY A 529 -19.57 24.69 -5.25
N GLU A 530 -20.34 25.19 -6.23
CA GLU A 530 -20.29 26.57 -6.73
C GLU A 530 -20.68 27.56 -5.64
N TRP A 531 -21.74 27.28 -4.87
CA TRP A 531 -22.10 28.09 -3.70
C TRP A 531 -20.92 28.21 -2.74
N PHE A 532 -20.34 27.08 -2.31
CA PHE A 532 -19.22 27.07 -1.38
C PHE A 532 -18.00 27.82 -1.93
N ASN A 533 -17.65 27.60 -3.21
CA ASN A 533 -16.53 28.27 -3.88
C ASN A 533 -16.77 29.78 -4.07
N SER A 534 -18.02 30.25 -4.04
CA SER A 534 -18.39 31.67 -4.15
C SER A 534 -18.36 32.44 -2.83
N LEU A 535 -18.28 31.74 -1.69
CA LEU A 535 -18.41 32.36 -0.37
C LEU A 535 -17.29 33.37 -0.08
N ALA A 536 -17.64 34.47 0.59
CA ALA A 536 -16.71 35.54 0.96
C ALA A 536 -15.68 35.13 2.02
N TRP A 537 -15.82 33.98 2.68
CA TRP A 537 -14.78 33.42 3.56
C TRP A 537 -13.51 32.99 2.80
N HIS A 538 -13.56 32.91 1.46
CA HIS A 538 -12.39 32.84 0.57
C HIS A 538 -11.76 34.21 0.31
N CYS A 539 -12.40 35.28 0.79
CA CYS A 539 -12.15 36.68 0.49
C CYS A 539 -11.94 37.55 1.75
N GLU A 540 -11.42 37.01 2.86
CA GLU A 540 -10.46 37.84 3.60
C GLU A 540 -9.25 37.98 2.67
N HIS A 541 -9.25 38.99 1.78
CA HIS A 541 -8.13 39.56 0.99
C HIS A 541 -8.52 40.06 -0.43
N LYS A 542 -9.79 40.08 -0.87
CA LYS A 542 -10.17 40.84 -2.09
C LYS A 542 -10.24 42.37 -1.90
N ALA A 543 -9.77 42.89 -0.76
CA ALA A 543 -9.67 44.32 -0.47
C ALA A 543 -8.22 44.81 -0.24
N ALA A 544 -7.21 43.97 -0.51
CA ALA A 544 -5.80 44.32 -0.36
C ALA A 544 -4.95 43.96 -1.61
N ALA A 545 -5.58 43.96 -2.79
CA ALA A 545 -4.92 43.83 -4.09
C ALA A 545 -5.20 45.07 -4.94
#